data_AF-A0A3P7HY79-F1
#
_entry.id   AF-A0A3P7HY79-F1
#
_cell.length_a   1.000
_cell.length_b   1.000
_cell.length_c   1.000
_cell.angle_alpha   90.00
_cell.angle_beta   90.00
_cell.angle_gamma   90.00
#
_symmetry.space_group_name_H-M   'P 1'
#
loop_
_entity.id
_entity.type
_entity.pdbx_description
1 polymer ?
#
loop_
_entity_poly.entity_id
_entity_poly.type
_entity_poly.pdbx_seq_one_letter_code
_entity_poly.pdbx_strand_id
1 'polypeptide(L)'
;MPLTKECNNEPGPAKNNLNITPYEIRYLKYSWEKASSAADIGCELVARLLNDNRTRFRALIESHSGDVLGSANLAADDVKKFRRARSVAHGVVMFFNQVYDNYLNSND
;
A
#
# COMPACT_ATOMS: atom_id res chain seq x y z
N MET A 1 -35.71 -35.78 -26.24
CA MET A 1 -35.83 -35.01 -24.98
C MET A 1 -34.60 -34.13 -24.86
N PRO A 2 -34.72 -32.79 -24.78
CA PRO A 2 -33.56 -31.92 -24.55
C PRO A 2 -33.33 -31.76 -23.04
N LEU A 3 -32.10 -32.01 -22.60
CA LEU A 3 -31.64 -31.70 -21.25
C LEU A 3 -31.41 -30.18 -21.13
N THR A 4 -31.95 -29.65 -20.05
CA THR A 4 -31.93 -28.26 -19.62
C THR A 4 -30.54 -27.72 -19.33
N LYS A 5 -30.38 -26.44 -19.70
CA LYS A 5 -29.46 -25.41 -19.19
C LYS A 5 -28.69 -25.76 -17.90
N GLU A 6 -27.39 -25.51 -17.92
CA GLU A 6 -26.71 -24.78 -16.84
C GLU A 6 -25.94 -23.62 -17.46
N CYS A 7 -26.35 -22.40 -17.12
CA CYS A 7 -25.61 -21.18 -17.42
C CYS A 7 -24.36 -21.15 -16.53
N ASN A 8 -23.19 -21.35 -17.12
CA ASN A 8 -21.92 -21.00 -16.50
C ASN A 8 -21.83 -19.47 -16.38
N ASN A 9 -22.41 -18.92 -15.33
CA ASN A 9 -22.05 -17.60 -14.85
C ASN A 9 -20.77 -17.77 -14.02
N GLU A 10 -19.61 -17.76 -14.69
CA GLU A 10 -18.36 -17.47 -14.00
C GLU A 10 -18.53 -16.10 -13.32
N PRO A 11 -18.28 -15.96 -12.01
CA PRO A 11 -18.21 -14.65 -11.41
C PRO A 11 -16.92 -14.01 -11.93
N GLY A 12 -17.03 -13.26 -13.03
CA GLY A 12 -15.98 -12.34 -13.46
C GLY A 12 -15.56 -11.47 -12.28
N PRO A 13 -14.30 -10.98 -12.25
CA PRO A 13 -13.78 -10.24 -11.11
C PRO A 13 -14.78 -9.14 -10.77
N ALA A 14 -15.34 -9.20 -9.56
CA ALA A 14 -16.24 -8.18 -9.07
C ALA A 14 -15.53 -6.85 -9.29
N LYS A 15 -16.04 -6.06 -10.23
CA LYS A 15 -15.64 -4.66 -10.37
C LYS A 15 -16.16 -3.98 -9.12
N ASN A 16 -15.40 -4.11 -8.04
CA ASN A 16 -15.56 -3.31 -6.85
C ASN A 16 -15.16 -1.91 -7.26
N ASN A 17 -16.09 -1.22 -7.92
CA ASN A 17 -15.98 0.20 -8.19
C ASN A 17 -15.89 0.84 -6.81
N LEU A 18 -14.69 1.22 -6.40
CA LEU A 18 -14.45 2.07 -5.25
C LEU A 18 -15.28 3.34 -5.49
N ASN A 19 -16.38 3.48 -4.75
CA ASN A 19 -17.28 4.63 -4.88
C ASN A 19 -16.65 5.83 -4.16
N ILE A 20 -15.63 6.42 -4.78
CA ILE A 20 -14.93 7.60 -4.29
C ILE A 20 -15.54 8.81 -4.99
N THR A 21 -16.05 9.75 -4.21
CA THR A 21 -16.66 10.97 -4.73
C THR A 21 -15.61 11.86 -5.41
N PRO A 22 -16.01 12.76 -6.33
CA PRO A 22 -15.09 13.72 -6.94
C PRO A 22 -14.34 14.60 -5.92
N TYR A 23 -14.97 14.93 -4.78
CA TYR A 23 -14.31 15.68 -3.71
C TYR A 23 -13.23 14.86 -3.00
N GLU A 24 -13.52 13.59 -2.69
CA GLU A 24 -12.53 12.68 -2.10
C GLU A 24 -11.37 12.43 -3.06
N ILE A 25 -11.62 12.29 -4.38
CA ILE A 25 -10.55 12.20 -5.39
C ILE A 25 -9.63 13.44 -5.31
N ARG A 26 -10.19 14.65 -5.24
CA ARG A 26 -9.39 15.88 -5.13
C ARG A 26 -8.52 15.90 -3.88
N TYR A 27 -9.09 15.52 -2.73
CA TYR A 27 -8.32 15.46 -1.48
C TYR A 27 -7.24 14.39 -1.52
N LEU A 28 -7.56 13.19 -2.00
CA LEU A 28 -6.58 12.12 -2.17
C LEU A 28 -5.45 12.55 -3.09
N LYS A 29 -5.77 13.22 -4.21
CA LYS A 29 -4.76 13.70 -5.15
C LYS A 29 -3.80 14.66 -4.48
N TYR A 30 -4.35 15.74 -3.93
CA TYR A 30 -3.59 16.81 -3.30
C TYR A 30 -2.75 16.31 -2.13
N SER A 31 -3.33 15.48 -1.25
CA SER A 31 -2.63 14.93 -0.10
C SER A 31 -1.47 14.01 -0.53
N TRP A 32 -1.66 13.17 -1.55
CA TRP A 32 -0.61 12.29 -2.03
C TRP A 32 0.54 13.05 -2.69
N GLU A 33 0.25 14.02 -3.56
CA GLU A 33 1.26 14.86 -4.21
C GLU A 33 2.10 15.63 -3.18
N LYS A 34 1.45 16.21 -2.16
CA LYS A 34 2.15 16.91 -1.08
C LYS A 34 2.99 15.97 -0.22
N ALA A 35 2.45 14.81 0.18
CA ALA A 35 3.18 13.87 1.04
C ALA A 35 4.38 13.26 0.31
N SER A 36 4.22 12.86 -0.95
CA SER A 36 5.27 12.23 -1.75
C SER A 36 6.41 13.17 -2.15
N SER A 37 6.15 14.48 -2.23
CA SER A 37 7.19 15.49 -2.54
C SER A 37 7.94 16.03 -1.32
N ALA A 38 7.33 15.99 -0.14
CA ALA A 38 7.89 16.62 1.07
C ALA A 38 8.76 15.67 1.92
N ALA A 39 8.51 14.36 1.87
CA ALA A 39 9.14 13.40 2.76
C ALA A 39 9.34 12.03 2.08
N ASP A 40 10.19 11.20 2.68
CA ASP A 40 10.27 9.78 2.35
C ASP A 40 9.06 9.04 2.97
N ILE A 41 7.87 9.32 2.43
CA ILE A 41 6.58 8.88 2.98
C ILE A 41 6.52 7.35 3.10
N GLY A 42 7.15 6.62 2.17
CA GLY A 42 7.26 5.17 2.24
C GLY A 42 8.00 4.71 3.49
N CYS A 43 9.17 5.29 3.76
CA CYS A 43 9.94 4.96 4.95
C CYS A 43 9.23 5.39 6.24
N GLU A 44 8.54 6.52 6.24
CA GLU A 44 7.75 6.93 7.40
C GLU A 44 6.59 5.98 7.72
N LEU A 45 5.84 5.55 6.69
CA LEU A 45 4.74 4.61 6.86
C LEU A 45 5.25 3.27 7.41
N VAL A 46 6.35 2.77 6.84
CA VAL A 46 6.99 1.54 7.31
C VAL A 46 7.51 1.69 8.74
N ALA A 47 8.13 2.82 9.09
CA ALA A 47 8.58 3.08 10.46
C ALA A 47 7.42 3.03 11.47
N ARG A 48 6.28 3.66 11.14
CA ARG A 48 5.08 3.63 11.98
C ARG A 48 4.54 2.20 12.16
N LEU A 49 4.53 1.39 11.10
CA LEU A 49 4.10 -0.02 11.18
C LEU A 49 5.09 -0.88 11.98
N LEU A 50 6.39 -0.64 11.85
CA LEU A 50 7.42 -1.35 12.64
C LEU A 50 7.34 -1.04 14.13
N ASN A 51 6.91 0.19 14.47
CA ASN A 51 6.72 0.63 15.85
C ASN A 51 5.33 0.28 16.41
N ASP A 52 4.38 -0.18 15.58
CA ASP A 52 3.05 -0.58 16.05
C ASP A 52 3.05 -2.00 16.59
N ASN A 53 3.19 -2.10 17.91
CA ASN A 53 3.22 -3.35 18.67
C ASN A 53 1.92 -4.17 18.60
N ARG A 54 0.83 -3.61 18.04
CA ARG A 54 -0.43 -4.35 17.82
C ARG A 54 -0.38 -5.21 16.56
N THR A 55 0.58 -4.95 15.67
CA THR A 55 0.73 -5.69 14.41
C THR A 55 1.92 -6.65 14.48
N ARG A 56 1.89 -7.71 13.66
CA ARG A 56 3.05 -8.62 13.49
C ARG A 56 4.05 -8.13 12.44
N PHE A 57 3.90 -6.88 11.99
CA PHE A 57 4.65 -6.37 10.84
C PHE A 57 6.16 -6.43 11.09
N ARG A 58 6.63 -6.06 12.29
CA ARG A 58 8.04 -6.15 12.68
C ARG A 58 8.60 -7.57 12.54
N ALA A 59 7.96 -8.55 13.17
CA ALA A 59 8.37 -9.95 13.09
C ALA A 59 8.34 -10.50 11.65
N LEU A 60 7.37 -10.06 10.83
CA LEU A 60 7.30 -10.45 9.43
C LEU A 60 8.47 -9.91 8.64
N ILE A 61 8.89 -8.65 8.86
CA ILE A 61 10.07 -8.09 8.21
C ILE A 61 11.33 -8.85 8.63
N GLU A 62 11.53 -9.11 9.93
CA GLU A 62 12.71 -9.82 10.46
C GLU A 62 12.84 -11.27 9.94
N SER A 63 11.71 -12.00 9.87
CA SER A 63 11.70 -13.44 9.55
C SER A 63 12.28 -13.83 8.18
N HIS A 64 12.38 -12.90 7.22
CA HIS A 64 12.99 -13.18 5.91
C HIS A 64 14.09 -12.19 5.53
N SER A 65 14.48 -11.28 6.41
CA SER A 65 15.61 -10.37 6.15
C SER A 65 16.93 -10.90 6.74
N GLY A 66 16.88 -11.67 7.83
CA GLY A 66 18.06 -11.94 8.65
C GLY A 66 18.54 -10.72 9.45
N ASP A 67 17.91 -9.56 9.22
CA ASP A 67 18.13 -8.32 9.97
C ASP A 67 17.35 -8.37 11.28
N VAL A 68 18.01 -8.01 12.39
CA VAL A 68 17.34 -7.82 13.69
C VAL A 68 17.07 -6.33 13.86
N LEU A 69 15.78 -5.94 13.89
CA LEU A 69 15.35 -4.54 14.01
C LEU A 69 15.43 -4.04 15.46
N GLY A 70 15.72 -4.93 16.41
CA GLY A 70 15.73 -4.62 17.85
C GLY A 70 14.34 -4.27 18.38
N SER A 71 14.27 -3.67 19.57
CA SER A 71 13.01 -3.22 20.21
C SER A 71 12.83 -1.70 20.23
N ALA A 72 13.84 -0.93 19.80
CA ALA A 72 13.78 0.52 19.77
C ALA A 72 12.75 1.03 18.75
N ASN A 73 12.20 2.22 18.99
CA ASN A 73 11.40 2.91 17.99
C ASN A 73 12.30 3.37 16.85
N LEU A 74 11.89 3.06 15.61
CA LEU A 74 12.61 3.40 14.40
C LEU A 74 12.06 4.68 13.79
N ALA A 75 12.95 5.57 13.34
CA ALA A 75 12.60 6.69 12.48
C ALA A 75 12.65 6.29 11.00
N ALA A 76 12.17 7.16 10.11
CA ALA A 76 12.21 6.93 8.66
C ALA A 76 13.64 6.68 8.15
N ASP A 77 14.64 7.38 8.70
CA ASP A 77 16.03 7.19 8.31
C ASP A 77 16.61 5.84 8.77
N ASP A 78 16.07 5.25 9.84
CA ASP A 78 16.47 3.91 10.27
C ASP A 78 15.95 2.84 9.31
N VAL A 79 14.76 3.01 8.74
CA VAL A 79 14.18 2.09 7.75
C VAL A 79 15.10 1.91 6.54
N LYS A 80 15.78 2.97 6.11
CA LYS A 80 16.71 2.94 4.96
C LYS A 80 17.91 2.00 5.17
N LYS A 81 18.26 1.71 6.42
CA LYS A 81 19.39 0.84 6.82
C LYS A 81 19.06 -0.64 6.64
N PHE A 82 17.77 -1.00 6.67
CA PHE A 82 17.31 -2.39 6.58
C PHE A 82 16.80 -2.69 5.17
N ARG A 83 17.48 -3.59 4.45
CA ARG A 83 17.24 -3.82 3.02
C ARG A 83 15.77 -4.13 2.75
N ARG A 84 15.18 -5.04 3.52
CA ARG A 84 13.80 -5.46 3.31
C ARG A 84 12.79 -4.37 3.66
N ALA A 85 13.00 -3.67 4.77
CA ALA A 85 12.11 -2.58 5.17
C ALA A 85 12.12 -1.44 4.13
N ARG A 86 13.31 -1.10 3.62
CA ARG A 86 13.48 -0.16 2.50
C ARG A 86 12.78 -0.63 1.22
N SER A 87 12.91 -1.91 0.86
CA SER A 87 12.20 -2.45 -0.32
C SER A 87 10.68 -2.37 -0.17
N VAL A 88 10.15 -2.66 1.01
CA VAL A 88 8.71 -2.52 1.29
C VAL A 88 8.28 -1.06 1.23
N ALA A 89 9.04 -0.14 1.82
CA ALA A 89 8.78 1.30 1.76
C ALA A 89 8.67 1.79 0.30
N HIS A 90 9.62 1.39 -0.55
CA HIS A 90 9.57 1.70 -1.98
C HIS A 90 8.34 1.09 -2.66
N GLY A 91 8.05 -0.18 -2.38
CA GLY A 91 6.88 -0.88 -2.94
C GLY A 91 5.55 -0.20 -2.58
N VAL A 92 5.41 0.29 -1.35
CA VAL A 92 4.23 1.05 -0.91
C VAL A 92 4.06 2.32 -1.74
N VAL A 93 5.13 3.10 -1.94
CA VAL A 93 5.06 4.32 -2.75
C VAL A 93 4.68 4.01 -4.20
N MET A 94 5.30 2.98 -4.80
CA MET A 94 4.98 2.57 -6.17
C MET A 94 3.53 2.11 -6.31
N PHE A 95 3.02 1.36 -5.32
CA PHE A 95 1.61 0.94 -5.30
C PHE A 95 0.67 2.15 -5.29
N PHE A 96 0.90 3.13 -4.40
CA PHE A 96 0.05 4.31 -4.35
C PHE A 96 0.19 5.21 -5.58
N ASN A 97 1.39 5.33 -6.17
CA ASN A 97 1.58 6.02 -7.45
C ASN A 97 0.78 5.33 -8.57
N GLN A 98 0.80 4.00 -8.62
CA GLN A 98 0.01 3.26 -9.59
C GLN A 98 -1.50 3.48 -9.39
N VAL A 99 -1.98 3.55 -8.14
CA VAL A 99 -3.38 3.89 -7.84
C VAL A 99 -3.69 5.32 -8.26
N TYR A 100 -2.79 6.25 -7.97
CA TYR A 100 -2.91 7.66 -8.35
C TYR A 100 -3.06 7.82 -9.86
N ASP A 101 -2.16 7.21 -10.63
CA ASP A 101 -2.15 7.32 -12.10
C ASP A 101 -3.36 6.64 -12.74
N ASN A 102 -3.70 5.42 -12.32
CA ASN A 102 -4.75 4.62 -12.98
C ASN A 102 -6.17 4.95 -12.52
N TYR A 103 -6.36 5.45 -11.31
CA TYR A 103 -7.71 5.69 -10.76
C TYR A 103 -8.00 7.15 -10.48
N LEU A 104 -7.02 7.95 -10.08
CA LEU A 104 -7.26 9.33 -9.72
C LEU A 104 -7.06 10.25 -10.93
N ASN A 105 -6.00 10.08 -11.71
CA ASN A 105 -5.70 10.94 -12.88
C ASN A 105 -6.49 10.61 -14.15
N SER A 106 -7.08 9.43 -14.26
CA SER A 106 -7.88 9.04 -15.44
C SER A 106 -9.31 9.60 -15.45
N ASN A 107 -9.72 10.33 -14.41
CA ASN A 107 -11.07 10.86 -14.21
C ASN A 107 -11.17 12.40 -14.34
N ASP A 108 -10.18 13.04 -14.98
CA ASP A 108 -10.24 14.47 -15.33
C ASP A 108 -10.86 14.70 -16.72
#